data_AF-A0A8T2AN32-F1
#
_entry.id   AF-A0A8T2AN32-F1
#
_cell.length_a   1.000
_cell.length_b   1.000
_cell.length_c   1.000
_cell.angle_alpha   90.00
_cell.angle_beta   90.00
_cell.angle_gamma   90.00
#
_symmetry.space_group_name_H-M   'P 1'
#
loop_
_entity.id
_entity.type
_entity.pdbx_description
1 polymer ?
#
loop_
_entity_poly.entity_id
_entity_poly.type
_entity_poly.pdbx_seq_one_letter_code
_entity_poly.pdbx_strand_id
1 'polypeptide(L)' 'MNVGRTRAIAFAGFGSQNPGTIRIADAVFGSNPSIPREVLAKAFQLDVKLVRFLHIVFGPPLW' A
#
# COMPACT_ATOMS: atom_id res chain seq x y z
N MET A 1 -3.80 8.86 -11.93
CA MET A 1 -4.25 9.78 -10.85
C MET A 1 -5.20 10.79 -11.48
N ASN A 2 -6.29 11.15 -10.80
CA ASN A 2 -7.14 12.22 -11.29
C ASN A 2 -6.50 13.57 -10.96
N VAL A 3 -5.98 14.26 -11.98
CA VAL A 3 -5.34 15.58 -11.85
C VAL A 3 -6.29 16.74 -12.18
N GLY A 4 -7.52 16.43 -12.61
CA GLY A 4 -8.56 17.40 -12.94
C GLY A 4 -9.40 17.78 -11.73
N ARG A 5 -10.28 18.78 -11.91
CA ARG A 5 -11.18 19.28 -10.85
C ARG A 5 -12.53 18.55 -10.80
N THR A 6 -12.78 17.63 -11.72
CA THR A 6 -14.03 16.87 -11.85
C THR A 6 -13.79 15.38 -11.62
N ARG A 7 -14.86 14.59 -11.44
CA ARG A 7 -14.76 13.13 -11.23
C ARG A 7 -14.25 12.44 -12.51
N ALA A 8 -13.40 11.43 -12.33
CA ALA A 8 -12.88 10.58 -13.41
C ALA A 8 -13.28 9.11 -13.17
N ILE A 9 -13.40 8.35 -14.26
CA ILE A 9 -13.67 6.90 -14.24
C ILE A 9 -12.59 6.23 -15.09
N ALA A 10 -12.15 5.03 -14.67
CA ALA A 10 -11.21 4.21 -15.43
C ALA A 10 -11.83 2.83 -15.69
N PHE A 11 -11.76 2.36 -16.93
CA PHE A 11 -12.10 0.99 -17.32
C PHE A 11 -10.81 0.24 -17.62
N ALA A 12 -10.68 -0.99 -17.10
CA ALA A 12 -9.54 -1.85 -17.33
C ALA A 12 -10.02 -3.25 -17.72
N GLY A 13 -9.35 -3.85 -18.69
CA GLY A 13 -9.53 -5.23 -19.10
C GLY A 13 -8.26 -6.03 -18.84
N PHE A 14 -8.41 -7.28 -18.43
CA PHE A 14 -7.29 -8.17 -18.14
C PHE A 14 -7.42 -9.46 -18.96
N GLY A 15 -6.29 -10.01 -19.42
CA GLY A 15 -6.25 -11.25 -20.21
C GLY A 15 -6.37 -12.54 -19.38
N SER A 16 -6.66 -12.43 -18.08
CA SER A 16 -6.84 -13.57 -17.18
C SER A 16 -8.21 -13.47 -16.52
N GLN A 17 -8.90 -14.60 -16.35
CA GLN A 17 -10.13 -14.70 -15.55
C GLN A 17 -9.89 -14.42 -14.07
N ASN A 18 -8.64 -14.57 -13.61
CA ASN A 18 -8.20 -14.25 -12.25
C ASN A 18 -6.91 -13.43 -12.32
N PRO A 19 -7.00 -12.14 -12.69
CA PRO A 19 -5.82 -11.33 -12.96
C PRO A 19 -5.00 -11.03 -11.69
N GLY A 20 -5.62 -11.14 -10.51
CA GLY A 20 -5.02 -10.74 -9.25
C GLY A 20 -4.76 -9.22 -9.20
N THR A 21 -4.72 -8.65 -8.01
CA THR A 21 -4.24 -7.28 -7.82
C THR A 21 -3.41 -7.19 -6.56
N ILE A 22 -2.26 -6.52 -6.64
CA ILE A 22 -1.40 -6.23 -5.50
C ILE A 22 -1.19 -4.72 -5.47
N ARG A 23 -1.81 -4.05 -4.49
CA ARG A 23 -1.53 -2.64 -4.24
C ARG A 23 -0.26 -2.56 -3.41
N ILE A 24 0.78 -1.90 -3.94
CA ILE A 24 2.12 -1.90 -3.34
C ILE A 24 2.09 -1.34 -1.91
N ALA A 25 1.38 -0.23 -1.67
CA ALA A 25 1.33 0.36 -0.32
C ALA A 25 0.68 -0.58 0.70
N ASP A 26 -0.45 -1.20 0.34
CA ASP A 26 -1.12 -2.21 1.17
C ASP A 26 -0.22 -3.43 1.38
N ALA A 27 0.48 -3.91 0.36
CA ALA A 27 1.34 -5.09 0.46
C ALA A 27 2.62 -4.84 1.26
N VAL A 28 3.18 -3.63 1.22
CA VAL A 28 4.45 -3.28 1.89
C VAL A 28 4.20 -2.80 3.32
N PHE A 29 3.24 -1.91 3.53
CA PHE A 29 2.98 -1.27 4.83
C PHE A 29 1.71 -1.78 5.51
N GLY A 30 0.77 -2.38 4.77
CA GLY A 30 -0.50 -2.87 5.29
C GLY A 30 -0.62 -4.39 5.43
N SER A 31 0.46 -5.15 5.22
CA SER A 31 0.41 -6.61 5.26
C SER A 31 0.01 -7.14 6.63
N ASN A 32 -0.61 -8.32 6.64
CA ASN A 32 -0.92 -9.05 7.86
C ASN A 32 -0.33 -10.47 7.79
N PRO A 33 0.68 -10.82 8.63
CA PRO A 33 1.34 -9.95 9.61
C PRO A 33 2.16 -8.83 8.94
N SER A 34 2.42 -7.76 9.68
CA SER A 34 3.21 -6.62 9.17
C SER A 34 4.67 -7.01 8.95
N ILE A 35 5.26 -6.53 7.85
CA ILE A 35 6.70 -6.65 7.62
C ILE A 35 7.46 -5.92 8.74
N PRO A 36 8.56 -6.47 9.29
CA PRO A 36 9.34 -5.82 10.34
C PRO A 36 9.80 -4.41 9.94
N ARG A 37 9.61 -3.46 10.85
CA ARG A 37 9.84 -2.03 10.58
C ARG A 37 11.29 -1.73 10.22
N GLU A 38 12.22 -2.44 10.83
CA GLU A 38 13.66 -2.27 10.65
C GLU A 38 14.10 -2.71 9.24
N VAL A 39 13.44 -3.74 8.68
CA VAL A 39 13.67 -4.21 7.30
C VAL A 39 13.22 -3.13 6.32
N LEU A 40 12.01 -2.61 6.49
CA LEU A 40 11.48 -1.55 5.64
C LEU A 40 12.26 -0.23 5.80
N ALA A 41 12.63 0.14 7.03
CA ALA A 41 13.43 1.34 7.30
C ALA A 41 14.78 1.27 6.58
N LYS A 42 15.45 0.11 6.60
CA LYS A 42 16.69 -0.10 5.86
C LYS A 42 16.49 -0.12 4.35
N ALA A 43 15.47 -0.83 3.86
CA ALA A 43 15.21 -0.98 2.43
C ALA A 43 14.85 0.35 1.75
N PHE A 44 14.05 1.18 2.43
CA PHE A 44 13.57 2.46 1.91
C PHE A 44 14.33 3.66 2.45
N GLN A 45 15.38 3.46 3.27
CA GLN A 45 16.16 4.52 3.91
C GLN A 45 15.29 5.51 4.71
N LEU A 46 14.32 4.98 5.46
CA LEU A 46 13.38 5.76 6.26
C LEU A 46 13.70 5.66 7.75
N ASP A 47 13.25 6.65 8.52
CA ASP A 47 13.18 6.53 9.97
C ASP A 47 12.16 5.45 10.36
N VAL A 48 12.50 4.61 11.35
CA VAL A 48 11.64 3.53 11.86
C VAL A 48 10.29 4.07 12.36
N LYS A 49 10.23 5.31 12.89
CA LYS A 49 8.99 5.99 13.30
C LYS A 49 8.11 6.30 12.09
N LEU A 50 8.70 6.68 10.96
CA LEU A 50 7.95 6.90 9.72
C LEU A 50 7.36 5.59 9.21
N VAL A 51 8.11 4.49 9.25
CA VAL A 51 7.58 3.16 8.89
C VAL A 51 6.44 2.74 9.83
N ARG A 52 6.57 2.99 11.14
CA ARG A 52 5.46 2.75 12.09
C ARG A 52 4.22 3.56 11.72
N PHE A 53 4.39 4.83 11.35
CA PHE A 53 3.27 5.65 10.88
C PHE A 53 2.63 5.06 9.62
N LEU A 54 3.42 4.62 8.65
CA LEU A 54 2.91 3.97 7.45
C LEU A 54 2.15 2.66 7.76
N HIS A 55 2.60 1.86 8.73
CA HIS A 55 1.81 0.70 9.18
C HIS A 55 0.46 1.09 9.80
N ILE A 56 0.33 2.24 10.44
CA ILE A 56 -0.96 2.71 10.98
C ILE A 56 -1.87 3.19 9.85
N VAL A 57 -1.30 3.86 8.84
CA VAL A 57 -2.07 4.38 7.68
C VAL A 57 -2.61 3.25 6.80
N PHE A 58 -1.81 2.20 6.57
CA PHE A 58 -2.13 1.12 5.64
C PHE A 58 -2.53 -0.20 6.32
N GLY A 59 -2.24 -0.36 7.61
CA GLY A 59 -2.56 -1.56 8.36
C GLY A 59 -4.05 -1.71 8.67
N PRO A 60 -4.46 -2.92 9.10
CA PRO A 60 -5.83 -3.16 9.50
C PRO A 60 -6.26 -2.20 10.63
N PRO A 61 -7.54 -1.80 10.68
CA PRO A 61 -8.04 -0.97 11.76
C PRO A 61 -7.81 -1.64 13.12
N LEU A 62 -7.45 -0.86 14.14
CA LEU A 62 -7.16 -1.37 15.49
C LEU A 62 -8.43 -1.64 16.34
N TRP A 63 -9.60 -1.78 15.72
CA TRP A 63 -10.88 -2.03 16.38
C TRP A 63 -11.40 -3.44 16.11
#